data_AF-A0A7C7VIJ4-F1
#
_entry.id   AF-A0A7C7VIJ4-F1
#
_cell.length_a   1.000
_cell.length_b   1.000
_cell.length_c   1.000
_cell.angle_alpha   90.00
_cell.angle_beta   90.00
_cell.angle_gamma   90.00
#
_symmetry.space_group_name_H-M   'P 1'
#
loop_
_entity.id
_entity.type
_entity.pdbx_description
1 polymer ?
#
loop_
_entity_poly.entity_id
_entity_poly.type
_entity_poly.pdbx_seq_one_letter_code
_entity_poly.pdbx_strand_id
1 'polypeptide(L)'
;MKIAALGIDVGSTTVKMVGVNTSGEMVWNHLEAVDPRVEKQVDSFIDILQKEIGSREGIPLVATGYGRNLVQQAVKNVTEITCHARGVFRQLGHGGTLVDIGGQDSKVIVVGDKGRVIDFAMNDKCAAGTGRFLENSATRMQVPIEEMGAVALSATEEVSISSTCTVFAESEIISMVAHGVAVEQILMGLHRSLIRRLVSMVHSVGLVPPLLLSGGVVKNPAIRKVIEEETKEKVFMPEHPQLMGAYGAALFALDME
;
A
#
# COMPACT_ATOMS: atom_id res chain seq x y z
N MET A 1 14.01 -3.24 23.59
CA MET A 1 12.64 -2.75 23.87
C MET A 1 11.72 -3.97 23.87
N LYS A 2 10.79 -4.10 24.83
CA LYS A 2 9.94 -5.29 24.94
C LYS A 2 8.78 -5.19 23.94
N ILE A 3 8.63 -6.19 23.08
CA ILE A 3 7.47 -6.33 22.19
C ILE A 3 6.31 -6.90 23.02
N ALA A 4 5.15 -6.26 22.93
CA ALA A 4 3.91 -6.66 23.59
C ALA A 4 2.95 -7.36 22.63
N ALA A 5 2.91 -6.95 21.36
CA ALA A 5 2.01 -7.53 20.37
C ALA A 5 2.60 -7.51 18.96
N LEU A 6 2.13 -8.42 18.11
CA LEU A 6 2.56 -8.58 16.73
C LEU A 6 1.39 -8.47 15.76
N GLY A 7 1.67 -7.93 14.58
CA GLY A 7 0.75 -7.93 13.45
C GLY A 7 1.48 -8.36 12.20
N ILE A 8 0.82 -9.18 11.38
CA ILE A 8 1.33 -9.61 10.08
C ILE A 8 0.33 -9.30 8.98
N ASP A 9 0.81 -8.71 7.89
CA ASP A 9 0.06 -8.40 6.69
C ASP A 9 0.65 -9.18 5.52
N VAL A 10 -0.08 -10.22 5.11
CA VAL A 10 0.27 -11.06 3.97
C VAL A 10 -0.45 -10.51 2.73
N GLY A 11 0.23 -9.61 2.01
CA GLY A 11 -0.28 -9.04 0.75
C GLY A 11 0.00 -9.92 -0.46
N SER A 12 -0.42 -9.47 -1.64
CA SER A 12 -0.17 -10.15 -2.92
C SER A 12 1.29 -10.15 -3.37
N THR A 13 2.04 -9.13 -2.97
CA THR A 13 3.41 -8.86 -3.47
C THR A 13 4.44 -8.86 -2.36
N THR A 14 4.03 -8.59 -1.11
CA THR A 14 4.94 -8.47 0.04
C THR A 14 4.26 -8.96 1.32
N VAL A 15 5.04 -9.57 2.20
CA VAL A 15 4.66 -9.90 3.58
C VAL A 15 5.34 -8.91 4.52
N LYS A 16 4.57 -8.36 5.47
CA LYS A 16 5.04 -7.37 6.44
C LYS A 16 4.68 -7.85 7.84
N MET A 17 5.62 -7.84 8.77
CA MET A 17 5.35 -8.07 10.18
C MET A 17 5.83 -6.90 11.01
N VAL A 18 5.05 -6.51 12.01
CA VAL A 18 5.30 -5.37 12.90
C VAL A 18 5.15 -5.84 14.33
N GLY A 19 6.10 -5.45 15.19
CA GLY A 19 6.03 -5.59 16.63
C GLY A 19 5.86 -4.23 17.31
N VAL A 20 4.91 -4.17 18.23
CA VAL A 20 4.63 -2.96 19.01
C VAL A 20 4.92 -3.17 20.50
N ASN A 21 5.32 -2.10 21.20
CA ASN A 21 5.42 -2.11 22.66
C ASN A 21 4.03 -1.90 23.32
N THR A 22 3.98 -1.87 24.65
CA THR A 22 2.73 -1.65 25.43
C THR A 22 2.09 -0.29 25.19
N SER A 23 2.84 0.70 24.68
CA SER A 23 2.33 2.02 24.29
C SER A 23 1.76 2.02 22.86
N GLY A 24 1.83 0.89 22.15
CA GLY A 24 1.45 0.77 20.75
C GLY A 24 2.42 1.44 19.78
N GLU A 25 3.66 1.71 20.19
CA GLU A 25 4.70 2.23 19.30
C GLU A 25 5.37 1.07 18.56
N MET A 26 5.64 1.27 17.26
CA MET A 26 6.38 0.30 16.46
C MET A 26 7.84 0.25 16.95
N VAL A 27 8.27 -0.91 17.43
CA VAL A 27 9.65 -1.14 17.93
C VAL A 27 10.41 -2.19 17.14
N TRP A 28 9.71 -2.90 16.25
CA TRP A 28 10.28 -3.91 15.37
C TRP A 28 9.45 -4.01 14.09
N ASN A 29 10.09 -4.25 12.96
CA ASN A 29 9.41 -4.60 11.73
C ASN A 29 10.30 -5.45 10.82
N HIS A 30 9.67 -6.26 9.98
CA HIS A 30 10.33 -7.03 8.93
C HIS A 30 9.43 -7.08 7.70
N LEU A 31 10.01 -6.96 6.51
CA LEU A 31 9.30 -6.91 5.24
C LEU A 31 10.10 -7.64 4.16
N GLU A 32 9.43 -8.53 3.44
CA GLU A 32 9.98 -9.21 2.26
C GLU A 32 8.95 -9.32 1.13
N ALA A 33 9.42 -9.62 -0.08
CA ALA A 33 8.55 -10.02 -1.18
C ALA A 33 7.83 -11.33 -0.85
N VAL A 34 6.60 -11.52 -1.34
CA VAL A 34 5.82 -12.73 -1.06
C VAL A 34 6.52 -13.98 -1.61
N ASP A 35 6.66 -15.02 -0.81
CA ASP A 35 7.05 -16.36 -1.25
C ASP A 35 5.78 -17.17 -1.62
N PRO A 36 5.79 -18.00 -2.67
CA PRO A 36 4.66 -18.89 -2.99
C PRO A 36 4.24 -19.79 -1.82
N ARG A 37 5.14 -20.11 -0.90
CA ARG A 37 4.91 -20.86 0.33
C ARG A 37 4.83 -19.90 1.53
N VAL A 38 3.78 -19.09 1.55
CA VAL A 38 3.49 -18.11 2.60
C VAL A 38 3.68 -18.68 4.01
N GLU A 39 3.15 -19.87 4.30
CA GLU A 39 3.25 -20.48 5.64
C GLU A 39 4.72 -20.60 6.12
N LYS A 40 5.63 -21.02 5.23
CA LYS A 40 7.06 -21.12 5.53
C LYS A 40 7.71 -19.75 5.71
N GLN A 41 7.26 -18.76 4.95
CA GLN A 41 7.74 -17.39 5.09
C GLN A 41 7.33 -16.80 6.44
N VAL A 42 6.10 -17.06 6.88
CA VAL A 42 5.64 -16.66 8.22
C VAL A 42 6.50 -17.30 9.31
N ASP A 43 6.77 -18.61 9.22
CA ASP A 43 7.67 -19.29 10.16
C ASP A 43 9.07 -18.65 10.17
N SER A 44 9.63 -18.33 8.99
CA SER A 44 10.91 -17.65 8.88
C SER A 44 10.91 -16.27 9.56
N PHE A 45 9.83 -15.50 9.44
CA PHE A 45 9.72 -14.20 10.11
C PHE A 45 9.68 -14.35 11.63
N ILE A 46 8.97 -15.38 12.12
CA ILE A 46 8.93 -15.72 13.54
C ILE A 46 10.32 -16.14 14.04
N ASP A 47 11.06 -16.94 13.29
CA ASP A 47 12.42 -17.36 13.64
C ASP A 47 13.38 -16.17 13.73
N ILE A 48 13.29 -15.21 12.78
CA ILE A 48 14.07 -13.96 12.80
C ILE A 48 13.75 -13.18 14.08
N LEU A 49 12.46 -12.97 14.36
CA LEU A 49 12.03 -12.28 15.57
C LEU A 49 12.56 -12.97 16.84
N GLN A 50 12.43 -14.29 16.96
CA GLN A 50 12.88 -15.04 18.15
C GLN A 50 14.40 -15.00 18.33
N LYS A 51 15.19 -14.90 17.26
CA LYS A 51 16.64 -14.70 17.37
C LYS A 51 16.99 -13.35 18.00
N GLU A 52 16.16 -12.34 17.78
CA GLU A 52 16.37 -10.98 18.31
C GLU A 52 15.83 -10.79 19.72
N ILE A 53 14.68 -11.42 20.05
CA ILE A 53 13.99 -11.22 21.34
C ILE A 53 14.04 -12.42 22.29
N GLY A 54 14.63 -13.55 21.86
CA GLY A 54 14.72 -14.80 22.60
C GLY A 54 13.47 -15.68 22.48
N SER A 55 12.33 -15.22 22.99
CA SER A 55 11.06 -15.96 22.93
C SER A 55 9.88 -15.05 22.60
N ARG A 56 8.95 -15.56 21.78
CA ARG A 56 7.66 -14.92 21.50
C ARG A 56 6.52 -15.46 22.38
N GLU A 57 6.81 -16.34 23.32
CA GLU A 57 5.79 -16.96 24.16
C GLU A 57 4.96 -15.88 24.87
N GLY A 58 3.63 -15.97 24.75
CA GLY A 58 2.70 -15.00 25.30
C GLY A 58 2.51 -13.71 24.48
N ILE A 59 3.21 -13.52 23.36
CA ILE A 59 3.01 -12.35 22.48
C ILE A 59 1.91 -12.67 21.46
N PRO A 60 0.73 -12.01 21.50
CA PRO A 60 -0.34 -12.24 20.55
C PRO A 60 0.06 -11.78 19.14
N LEU A 61 -0.39 -12.53 18.13
CA LEU A 61 -0.22 -12.22 16.72
C LEU A 61 -1.60 -12.10 16.04
N VAL A 62 -1.84 -11.01 15.34
CA VAL A 62 -3.03 -10.84 14.48
C VAL A 62 -2.60 -10.79 13.01
N ALA A 63 -3.34 -11.48 12.13
CA ALA A 63 -3.07 -11.50 10.70
C ALA A 63 -4.08 -10.67 9.89
N THR A 64 -3.57 -10.07 8.81
CA THR A 64 -4.32 -9.30 7.84
C THR A 64 -3.75 -9.48 6.43
N GLY A 65 -4.33 -8.77 5.46
CA GLY A 65 -4.00 -8.91 4.03
C GLY A 65 -4.71 -10.09 3.36
N TYR A 66 -4.48 -10.22 2.06
CA TYR A 66 -5.05 -11.28 1.19
C TYR A 66 -4.80 -12.69 1.74
N GLY A 67 -3.56 -12.96 2.17
CA GLY A 67 -3.12 -14.27 2.64
C GLY A 67 -3.34 -14.54 4.14
N ARG A 68 -4.09 -13.69 4.86
CA ARG A 68 -4.28 -13.81 6.34
C ARG A 68 -4.71 -15.19 6.82
N ASN A 69 -5.50 -15.92 6.03
CA ASN A 69 -5.99 -17.26 6.40
C ASN A 69 -4.90 -18.35 6.34
N LEU A 70 -3.74 -18.04 5.78
CA LEU A 70 -2.58 -18.94 5.74
C LEU A 70 -1.70 -18.78 6.99
N VAL A 71 -1.97 -17.80 7.85
CA VAL A 71 -1.18 -17.53 9.06
C VAL A 71 -1.74 -18.33 10.23
N GLN A 72 -1.32 -19.59 10.40
CA GLN A 72 -1.82 -20.49 11.46
C GLN A 72 -1.46 -20.04 12.89
N GLN A 73 -0.43 -19.21 13.02
CA GLN A 73 0.09 -18.71 14.29
C GLN A 73 -0.70 -17.50 14.81
N ALA A 74 -1.58 -16.93 13.99
CA ALA A 74 -2.40 -15.78 14.38
C ALA A 74 -3.57 -16.20 15.26
N VAL A 75 -3.78 -15.46 16.35
CA VAL A 75 -4.92 -15.67 17.26
C VAL A 75 -6.24 -15.14 16.69
N LYS A 76 -6.15 -14.25 15.70
CA LYS A 76 -7.30 -13.64 15.02
C LYS A 76 -6.90 -13.07 13.67
N ASN A 77 -7.85 -13.09 12.74
CA ASN A 77 -7.76 -12.42 11.45
C ASN A 77 -8.61 -11.16 11.44
N VAL A 78 -8.04 -10.07 10.93
CA VAL A 78 -8.73 -8.77 10.76
C VAL A 78 -8.58 -8.32 9.31
N THR A 79 -9.60 -7.67 8.76
CA THR A 79 -9.56 -7.19 7.37
C THR A 79 -8.50 -6.11 7.20
N GLU A 80 -7.82 -6.11 6.06
CA GLU A 80 -6.78 -5.12 5.76
C GLU A 80 -7.33 -3.70 5.69
N ILE A 81 -8.60 -3.53 5.29
CA ILE A 81 -9.30 -2.25 5.34
C ILE A 81 -9.28 -1.69 6.77
N THR A 82 -9.66 -2.52 7.74
CA THR A 82 -9.70 -2.12 9.16
C THR A 82 -8.29 -1.89 9.70
N CYS A 83 -7.34 -2.75 9.36
CA CYS A 83 -5.96 -2.62 9.81
C CYS A 83 -5.28 -1.36 9.25
N HIS A 84 -5.37 -1.11 7.94
CA HIS A 84 -4.80 0.10 7.33
C HIS A 84 -5.42 1.37 7.93
N ALA A 85 -6.74 1.43 8.07
CA ALA A 85 -7.41 2.57 8.71
C ALA A 85 -6.89 2.81 10.14
N ARG A 86 -6.76 1.74 10.93
CA ARG A 86 -6.27 1.81 12.30
C ARG A 86 -4.80 2.25 12.38
N GLY A 87 -3.93 1.64 11.57
CA GLY A 87 -2.50 1.95 11.55
C GLY A 87 -2.22 3.39 11.13
N VAL A 88 -2.85 3.84 10.04
CA VAL A 88 -2.73 5.22 9.54
C VAL A 88 -3.26 6.22 10.57
N PHE A 89 -4.46 5.98 11.13
CA PHE A 89 -5.03 6.86 12.14
C PHE A 89 -4.14 6.96 13.39
N ARG A 90 -3.55 5.86 13.84
CA ARG A 90 -2.63 5.85 14.99
C ARG A 90 -1.39 6.70 14.73
N GLN A 91 -0.83 6.65 13.53
CA GLN A 91 0.40 7.38 13.21
C GLN A 91 0.15 8.87 12.88
N LEU A 92 -0.96 9.20 12.22
CA LEU A 92 -1.26 10.57 11.81
C LEU A 92 -2.13 11.35 12.81
N GLY A 93 -2.88 10.66 13.66
CA GLY A 93 -3.72 11.27 14.71
C GLY A 93 -5.03 11.88 14.23
N HIS A 94 -5.42 11.69 12.97
CA HIS A 94 -6.68 12.20 12.42
C HIS A 94 -7.26 11.28 11.34
N GLY A 95 -8.56 11.44 11.08
CA GLY A 95 -9.28 10.78 9.99
C GLY A 95 -9.11 11.50 8.64
N GLY A 96 -9.79 10.99 7.63
CA GLY A 96 -9.73 11.47 6.24
C GLY A 96 -10.04 10.35 5.25
N THR A 97 -9.85 10.60 3.95
CA THR A 97 -9.97 9.57 2.92
C THR A 97 -8.61 8.95 2.65
N LEU A 98 -8.42 7.71 3.11
CA LEU A 98 -7.23 6.92 2.90
C LEU A 98 -7.27 6.23 1.54
N VAL A 99 -6.23 6.44 0.73
CA VAL A 99 -5.96 5.72 -0.51
C VAL A 99 -4.77 4.79 -0.28
N ASP A 100 -5.05 3.50 -0.20
CA ASP A 100 -4.07 2.43 -0.11
C ASP A 100 -3.78 1.87 -1.50
N ILE A 101 -2.53 1.96 -1.96
CA ILE A 101 -2.15 1.48 -3.30
C ILE A 101 -1.17 0.31 -3.15
N GLY A 102 -1.72 -0.89 -3.29
CA GLY A 102 -0.99 -2.16 -3.24
C GLY A 102 -0.44 -2.58 -4.60
N GLY A 103 0.12 -3.78 -4.64
CA GLY A 103 0.66 -4.37 -5.86
C GLY A 103 -0.43 -4.84 -6.82
N GLN A 104 -1.44 -5.56 -6.33
CA GLN A 104 -2.51 -6.10 -7.18
C GLN A 104 -3.89 -5.52 -6.91
N ASP A 105 -4.05 -4.77 -5.83
CA ASP A 105 -5.28 -4.10 -5.47
C ASP A 105 -5.02 -2.64 -5.04
N SER A 106 -6.11 -1.88 -4.99
CA SER A 106 -6.13 -0.55 -4.38
C SER A 106 -7.43 -0.33 -3.62
N LYS A 107 -7.36 0.48 -2.57
CA LYS A 107 -8.46 0.70 -1.64
C LYS A 107 -8.61 2.18 -1.36
N VAL A 108 -9.87 2.61 -1.27
CA VAL A 108 -10.23 3.92 -0.77
C VAL A 108 -11.09 3.71 0.46
N ILE A 109 -10.71 4.31 1.57
CA ILE A 109 -11.30 4.07 2.89
C ILE A 109 -11.60 5.42 3.52
N VAL A 110 -12.84 5.67 3.87
CA VAL A 110 -13.22 6.85 4.67
C VAL A 110 -12.97 6.51 6.14
N VAL A 111 -11.97 7.15 6.73
CA VAL A 111 -11.56 6.97 8.13
C VAL A 111 -12.16 8.09 8.97
N GLY A 112 -13.02 7.74 9.93
CA GLY A 112 -13.63 8.72 10.84
C GLY A 112 -12.72 9.15 11.99
N ASP A 113 -13.20 10.10 12.80
CA ASP A 113 -12.46 10.78 13.88
C ASP A 113 -11.91 9.89 15.00
N LYS A 114 -12.25 8.60 15.01
CA LYS A 114 -11.77 7.61 15.98
C LYS A 114 -11.04 6.44 15.31
N GLY A 115 -10.60 6.59 14.07
CA GLY A 115 -9.93 5.54 13.30
C GLY A 115 -10.85 4.43 12.79
N ARG A 116 -12.18 4.60 12.95
CA ARG A 116 -13.18 3.64 12.43
C ARG A 116 -13.38 3.82 10.94
N VAL A 117 -13.58 2.71 10.24
CA VAL A 117 -14.00 2.70 8.84
C VAL A 117 -15.46 3.16 8.77
N ILE A 118 -15.72 4.20 7.99
CA ILE A 118 -17.08 4.73 7.74
C ILE A 118 -17.64 4.12 6.45
N ASP A 119 -16.83 4.12 5.40
CA ASP A 119 -17.15 3.52 4.10
C ASP A 119 -15.85 3.13 3.38
N PHE A 120 -15.94 2.27 2.38
CA PHE A 120 -14.79 1.90 1.56
C PHE A 120 -15.17 1.41 0.16
N ALA A 121 -14.24 1.55 -0.77
CA ALA A 121 -14.26 0.92 -2.09
C ALA A 121 -12.92 0.23 -2.34
N MET A 122 -12.94 -0.90 -3.04
CA MET A 122 -11.75 -1.67 -3.38
C MET A 122 -11.79 -2.07 -4.85
N ASN A 123 -10.63 -2.02 -5.49
CA ASN A 123 -10.39 -2.57 -6.80
C ASN A 123 -9.37 -3.70 -6.69
N ASP A 124 -9.85 -4.94 -6.80
CA ASP A 124 -9.08 -6.19 -6.70
C ASP A 124 -9.14 -7.02 -8.00
N LYS A 125 -9.93 -6.57 -8.99
CA LYS A 125 -10.17 -7.28 -10.26
C LYS A 125 -9.38 -6.74 -11.43
N CYS A 126 -8.82 -5.54 -11.29
CA CYS A 126 -8.17 -4.83 -12.39
C CYS A 126 -6.81 -4.30 -11.94
N ALA A 127 -5.78 -4.58 -12.75
CA ALA A 127 -4.45 -4.02 -12.55
C ALA A 127 -4.41 -2.49 -12.76
N ALA A 128 -5.40 -1.91 -13.45
CA ALA A 128 -5.49 -0.47 -13.62
C ALA A 128 -5.71 0.18 -12.26
N GLY A 129 -4.82 1.09 -11.86
CA GLY A 129 -4.87 1.72 -10.54
C GLY A 129 -4.07 1.00 -9.45
N THR A 130 -3.18 0.05 -9.80
CA THR A 130 -2.37 -0.71 -8.83
C THR A 130 -0.89 -0.73 -9.23
N GLY A 131 -0.02 -1.22 -8.34
CA GLY A 131 1.41 -1.35 -8.60
C GLY A 131 1.74 -2.25 -9.80
N ARG A 132 0.89 -3.23 -10.10
CA ARG A 132 1.07 -4.14 -11.24
C ARG A 132 1.08 -3.40 -12.57
N PHE A 133 0.31 -2.32 -12.69
CA PHE A 133 0.35 -1.49 -13.89
C PHE A 133 1.70 -0.78 -14.05
N LEU A 134 2.27 -0.28 -12.94
CA LEU A 134 3.61 0.30 -12.95
C LEU A 134 4.68 -0.75 -13.29
N GLU A 135 4.66 -1.91 -12.64
CA GLU A 135 5.61 -3.02 -12.87
C GLU A 135 5.66 -3.48 -14.33
N ASN A 136 4.48 -3.72 -14.92
CA ASN A 136 4.40 -4.14 -16.32
C ASN A 136 4.98 -3.05 -17.24
N SER A 137 4.62 -1.79 -16.98
CA SER A 137 5.03 -0.66 -17.82
C SER A 137 6.52 -0.35 -17.69
N ALA A 138 7.07 -0.44 -16.47
CA ALA A 138 8.50 -0.37 -16.17
C ALA A 138 9.29 -1.34 -17.07
N THR A 139 8.82 -2.60 -17.11
CA THR A 139 9.43 -3.67 -17.90
C THR A 139 9.39 -3.36 -19.40
N ARG A 140 8.24 -2.88 -19.92
CA ARG A 140 8.09 -2.53 -21.34
C ARG A 140 8.97 -1.36 -21.76
N MET A 141 9.10 -0.37 -20.89
CA MET A 141 9.89 0.84 -21.13
C MET A 141 11.37 0.68 -20.77
N GLN A 142 11.76 -0.46 -20.18
CA GLN A 142 13.11 -0.73 -19.68
C GLN A 142 13.60 0.32 -18.66
N VAL A 143 12.68 0.80 -17.82
CA VAL A 143 12.97 1.74 -16.73
C VAL A 143 12.82 0.97 -15.41
N PRO A 144 13.80 0.99 -14.49
CA PRO A 144 13.64 0.41 -13.17
C PRO A 144 12.43 1.01 -12.44
N ILE A 145 11.62 0.17 -11.78
CA ILE A 145 10.37 0.63 -11.13
C ILE A 145 10.64 1.67 -10.04
N GLU A 146 11.78 1.56 -9.37
CA GLU A 146 12.26 2.48 -8.35
C GLU A 146 12.59 3.87 -8.91
N GLU A 147 12.97 3.94 -10.19
CA GLU A 147 13.34 5.19 -10.87
C GLU A 147 12.16 5.86 -11.56
N MET A 148 11.10 5.12 -11.91
CA MET A 148 9.95 5.61 -12.68
C MET A 148 9.38 6.93 -12.15
N GLY A 149 9.28 7.07 -10.83
CA GLY A 149 8.73 8.28 -10.22
C GLY A 149 9.63 9.50 -10.43
N ALA A 150 10.94 9.36 -10.25
CA ALA A 150 11.88 10.44 -10.46
C ALA A 150 11.95 10.85 -11.93
N VAL A 151 11.95 9.88 -12.84
CA VAL A 151 11.94 10.13 -14.29
C VAL A 151 10.63 10.78 -14.72
N ALA A 152 9.47 10.34 -14.21
CA ALA A 152 8.20 11.02 -14.49
C ALA A 152 8.23 12.49 -14.05
N LEU A 153 8.82 12.78 -12.88
CA LEU A 153 8.88 14.13 -12.33
C LEU A 153 9.80 15.08 -13.10
N SER A 154 10.73 14.59 -13.91
CA SER A 154 11.56 15.44 -14.79
C SER A 154 10.84 15.88 -16.06
N ALA A 155 9.63 15.37 -16.33
CA ALA A 155 8.86 15.73 -17.50
C ALA A 155 8.42 17.20 -17.46
N THR A 156 8.68 17.94 -18.54
CA THR A 156 8.18 19.31 -18.74
C THR A 156 6.79 19.34 -19.39
N GLU A 157 6.42 18.24 -20.06
CA GLU A 157 5.14 18.01 -20.71
C GLU A 157 4.69 16.57 -20.42
N GLU A 158 3.44 16.23 -20.70
CA GLU A 158 2.93 14.87 -20.56
C GLU A 158 2.12 14.46 -21.78
N VAL A 159 2.07 13.16 -22.05
CA VAL A 159 1.16 12.58 -23.05
C VAL A 159 -0.02 11.95 -22.37
N SER A 160 -1.20 12.06 -22.96
CA SER A 160 -2.39 11.38 -22.44
C SER A 160 -2.35 9.90 -22.82
N ILE A 161 -2.54 9.00 -21.84
CA ILE A 161 -2.86 7.60 -22.10
C ILE A 161 -4.38 7.47 -22.10
N SER A 162 -4.94 7.18 -23.26
CA SER A 162 -6.40 7.10 -23.47
C SER A 162 -7.00 5.77 -23.00
N SER A 163 -6.20 4.71 -23.01
CA SER A 163 -6.63 3.37 -22.66
C SER A 163 -6.83 3.17 -21.15
N THR A 164 -8.00 2.64 -20.77
CA THR A 164 -8.31 2.29 -19.37
C THR A 164 -7.83 0.88 -18.98
N CYS A 165 -7.80 -0.04 -19.95
CA CYS A 165 -7.29 -1.39 -19.76
C CYS A 165 -5.76 -1.38 -19.81
N THR A 166 -5.11 -1.98 -18.81
CA THR A 166 -3.63 -2.03 -18.74
C THR A 166 -3.00 -2.65 -19.98
N VAL A 167 -3.63 -3.67 -20.57
CA VAL A 167 -3.14 -4.33 -21.80
C VAL A 167 -3.12 -3.37 -23.00
N PHE A 168 -4.17 -2.55 -23.14
CA PHE A 168 -4.24 -1.58 -24.23
C PHE A 168 -3.35 -0.37 -23.95
N ALA A 169 -3.27 0.08 -22.69
CA ALA A 169 -2.35 1.12 -22.26
C ALA A 169 -0.88 0.74 -22.52
N GLU A 170 -0.49 -0.51 -22.24
CA GLU A 170 0.84 -1.03 -22.58
C GLU A 170 1.12 -0.96 -24.09
N SER A 171 0.11 -1.27 -24.91
CA SER A 171 0.24 -1.19 -26.37
C SER A 171 0.41 0.25 -26.86
N GLU A 172 -0.35 1.18 -26.26
CA GLU A 172 -0.26 2.62 -26.51
C GLU A 172 1.12 3.17 -26.10
N ILE A 173 1.64 2.76 -24.94
CA ILE A 173 2.99 3.11 -24.45
C ILE A 173 4.07 2.63 -25.43
N ILE A 174 4.03 1.37 -25.86
CA ILE A 174 5.01 0.83 -26.82
C ILE A 174 4.97 1.59 -28.14
N SER A 175 3.76 1.94 -28.62
CA SER A 175 3.60 2.77 -29.80
C SER A 175 4.27 4.14 -29.60
N MET A 176 4.02 4.83 -28.49
CA MET A 176 4.64 6.13 -28.19
C MET A 176 6.17 6.06 -28.15
N VAL A 177 6.73 5.02 -27.51
CA VAL A 177 8.18 4.77 -27.50
C VAL A 177 8.72 4.57 -28.92
N ALA A 178 8.04 3.78 -29.75
CA ALA A 178 8.44 3.54 -31.14
C ALA A 178 8.40 4.81 -32.01
N HIS A 179 7.51 5.75 -31.70
CA HIS A 179 7.43 7.06 -32.35
C HIS A 179 8.38 8.11 -31.76
N GLY A 180 9.23 7.74 -30.80
CA GLY A 180 10.24 8.63 -30.23
C GLY A 180 9.71 9.64 -29.22
N VAL A 181 8.53 9.40 -28.62
CA VAL A 181 8.04 10.22 -27.50
C VAL A 181 8.97 10.04 -26.31
N ALA A 182 9.29 11.13 -25.63
CA ALA A 182 10.21 11.11 -24.50
C ALA A 182 9.64 10.29 -23.33
N VAL A 183 10.50 9.46 -22.73
CA VAL A 183 10.13 8.45 -21.71
C VAL A 183 9.48 9.10 -20.50
N GLU A 184 10.00 10.22 -20.03
CA GLU A 184 9.49 11.00 -18.90
C GLU A 184 8.05 11.49 -19.15
N GLN A 185 7.71 11.89 -20.37
CA GLN A 185 6.37 12.35 -20.73
C GLN A 185 5.36 11.21 -20.69
N ILE A 186 5.76 10.04 -21.21
CA ILE A 186 4.95 8.82 -21.17
C ILE A 186 4.72 8.39 -19.72
N LEU A 187 5.79 8.39 -18.91
CA LEU A 187 5.69 8.03 -17.49
C LEU A 187 4.77 8.98 -16.73
N MET A 188 4.85 10.30 -16.94
CA MET A 188 3.90 11.23 -16.31
C MET A 188 2.45 10.94 -16.70
N GLY A 189 2.19 10.71 -18.00
CA GLY A 189 0.88 10.29 -18.51
C GLY A 189 0.35 9.00 -17.88
N LEU A 190 1.25 8.06 -17.64
CA LEU A 190 0.96 6.78 -16.99
C LEU A 190 0.56 6.95 -15.54
N HIS A 191 1.33 7.72 -14.77
CA HIS A 191 0.98 8.03 -13.38
C HIS A 191 -0.38 8.75 -13.32
N ARG A 192 -0.64 9.69 -14.24
CA ARG A 192 -1.94 10.39 -14.31
C ARG A 192 -3.09 9.45 -14.63
N SER A 193 -2.91 8.51 -15.55
CA SER A 193 -3.92 7.49 -15.84
C SER A 193 -4.23 6.62 -14.61
N LEU A 194 -3.19 6.17 -13.89
CA LEU A 194 -3.32 5.40 -12.65
C LEU A 194 -4.09 6.19 -11.59
N ILE A 195 -3.70 7.45 -11.33
CA ILE A 195 -4.32 8.28 -10.30
C ILE A 195 -5.77 8.63 -10.63
N ARG A 196 -6.10 8.96 -11.89
CA ARG A 196 -7.50 9.24 -12.28
C ARG A 196 -8.44 8.10 -11.94
N ARG A 197 -7.98 6.85 -12.05
CA ARG A 197 -8.76 5.69 -11.63
C ARG A 197 -9.03 5.69 -10.13
N LEU A 198 -8.03 6.01 -9.32
CA LEU A 198 -8.15 6.12 -7.86
C LEU A 198 -9.03 7.30 -7.46
N VAL A 199 -8.90 8.45 -8.11
CA VAL A 199 -9.74 9.63 -7.87
C VAL A 199 -11.21 9.33 -8.15
N SER A 200 -11.51 8.57 -9.21
CA SER A 200 -12.87 8.09 -9.44
C SER A 200 -13.40 7.22 -8.29
N MET A 201 -12.57 6.37 -7.68
CA MET A 201 -12.95 5.59 -6.49
C MET A 201 -13.12 6.48 -5.26
N VAL A 202 -12.25 7.48 -5.07
CA VAL A 202 -12.34 8.51 -4.03
C VAL A 202 -13.70 9.20 -4.07
N HIS A 203 -14.12 9.66 -5.25
CA HIS A 203 -15.43 10.30 -5.39
C HIS A 203 -16.60 9.34 -5.16
N SER A 204 -16.44 8.04 -5.44
CA SER A 204 -17.52 7.06 -5.28
C SER A 204 -17.91 6.79 -3.82
N VAL A 205 -16.96 6.95 -2.89
CA VAL A 205 -17.20 6.76 -1.44
C VAL A 205 -17.43 8.07 -0.69
N GLY A 206 -17.38 9.21 -1.38
CA GLY A 206 -17.40 10.53 -0.78
C GLY A 206 -16.03 10.93 -0.22
N LEU A 207 -15.38 11.90 -0.89
CA LEU A 207 -14.13 12.49 -0.42
C LEU A 207 -14.35 13.24 0.90
N VAL A 208 -13.61 12.84 1.93
CA VAL A 208 -13.52 13.49 3.24
C VAL A 208 -12.08 13.95 3.43
N PRO A 209 -11.78 15.24 3.24
CA PRO A 209 -10.42 15.74 3.41
C PRO A 209 -9.91 15.59 4.86
N PRO A 210 -8.58 15.44 5.04
CA PRO A 210 -7.58 15.40 3.98
C PRO A 210 -7.46 14.00 3.34
N LEU A 211 -6.67 13.91 2.26
CA LEU A 211 -6.27 12.62 1.71
C LEU A 211 -5.13 12.02 2.53
N LEU A 212 -5.21 10.72 2.77
CA LEU A 212 -4.18 9.93 3.44
C LEU A 212 -3.65 8.89 2.44
N LEU A 213 -2.35 8.60 2.46
CA LEU A 213 -1.74 7.60 1.58
C LEU A 213 -1.13 6.44 2.36
N SER A 214 -1.34 5.21 1.87
CA SER A 214 -0.62 4.02 2.33
C SER A 214 -0.30 3.06 1.18
N GLY A 215 0.44 1.99 1.50
CA GLY A 215 0.81 0.95 0.54
C GLY A 215 2.23 1.11 0.02
N GLY A 216 2.64 0.19 -0.86
CA GLY A 216 4.00 0.17 -1.42
C GLY A 216 4.19 1.18 -2.54
N VAL A 217 3.14 1.43 -3.33
CA VAL A 217 3.22 2.26 -4.54
C VAL A 217 3.38 3.74 -4.21
N VAL A 218 2.87 4.19 -3.07
CA VAL A 218 2.96 5.60 -2.65
C VAL A 218 4.40 6.06 -2.33
N LYS A 219 5.36 5.13 -2.27
CA LYS A 219 6.81 5.44 -2.23
C LYS A 219 7.31 6.06 -3.53
N ASN A 220 6.61 5.85 -4.65
CA ASN A 220 6.89 6.52 -5.90
C ASN A 220 6.48 8.01 -5.77
N PRO A 221 7.42 8.96 -5.88
CA PRO A 221 7.17 10.36 -5.57
C PRO A 221 6.18 11.04 -6.55
N ALA A 222 6.02 10.51 -7.77
CA ALA A 222 5.05 11.03 -8.73
C ALA A 222 3.60 10.77 -8.28
N ILE A 223 3.33 9.69 -7.55
CA ILE A 223 1.99 9.35 -7.03
C ILE A 223 1.43 10.48 -6.17
N ARG A 224 2.23 10.97 -5.22
CA ARG A 224 1.83 12.08 -4.34
C ARG A 224 1.55 13.35 -5.14
N LYS A 225 2.48 13.76 -6.02
CA LYS A 225 2.31 14.96 -6.83
C LYS A 225 1.03 14.90 -7.65
N VAL A 226 0.82 13.80 -8.37
CA VAL A 226 -0.29 13.66 -9.31
C VAL A 226 -1.63 13.57 -8.57
N ILE A 227 -1.71 12.89 -7.42
CA ILE A 227 -2.97 12.84 -6.65
C ILE A 227 -3.31 14.19 -6.01
N GLU A 228 -2.32 14.95 -5.53
CA GLU A 228 -2.53 16.33 -5.08
C GLU A 228 -3.04 17.22 -6.22
N GLU A 229 -2.48 17.10 -7.43
CA GLU A 229 -2.93 17.85 -8.62
C GLU A 229 -4.36 17.51 -9.04
N GLU A 230 -4.69 16.21 -9.13
CA GLU A 230 -6.00 15.74 -9.62
C GLU A 230 -7.13 16.01 -8.62
N THR A 231 -6.84 16.01 -7.31
CA THR A 231 -7.85 16.21 -6.26
C THR A 231 -7.89 17.62 -5.70
N LYS A 232 -6.79 18.38 -5.85
CA LYS A 232 -6.57 19.69 -5.21
C LYS A 232 -6.63 19.63 -3.68
N GLU A 233 -6.44 18.46 -3.10
CA GLU A 233 -6.45 18.23 -1.66
C GLU A 233 -5.04 18.09 -1.09
N LYS A 234 -4.90 18.42 0.19
CA LYS A 234 -3.67 18.13 0.94
C LYS A 234 -3.56 16.63 1.19
N VAL A 235 -2.36 16.09 0.96
CA VAL A 235 -2.04 14.69 1.22
C VAL A 235 -1.12 14.54 2.42
N PHE A 236 -1.49 13.61 3.30
CA PHE A 236 -0.69 13.17 4.43
C PHE A 236 -0.28 11.71 4.26
N MET A 237 0.93 11.38 4.67
CA MET A 237 1.47 10.03 4.55
C MET A 237 2.19 9.66 5.84
N PRO A 238 1.97 8.45 6.38
CA PRO A 238 2.74 7.94 7.50
C PRO A 238 4.22 7.76 7.12
N GLU A 239 5.12 7.69 8.10
CA GLU A 239 6.56 7.50 7.87
C GLU A 239 6.86 6.17 7.15
N HIS A 240 6.08 5.14 7.47
CA HIS A 240 6.23 3.80 6.90
C HIS A 240 4.91 3.34 6.23
N PRO A 241 4.52 3.93 5.08
CA PRO A 241 3.18 3.74 4.51
C PRO A 241 2.89 2.29 4.13
N GLN A 242 3.91 1.51 3.78
CA GLN A 242 3.76 0.09 3.41
C GLN A 242 3.55 -0.84 4.62
N LEU A 243 3.83 -0.38 5.84
CA LEU A 243 3.70 -1.19 7.06
C LEU A 243 2.34 -1.02 7.77
N MET A 244 1.47 -0.14 7.28
CA MET A 244 0.27 0.29 8.02
C MET A 244 -0.74 -0.84 8.26
N GLY A 245 -0.89 -1.79 7.34
CA GLY A 245 -1.71 -2.98 7.56
C GLY A 245 -1.18 -3.85 8.70
N ALA A 246 0.12 -4.18 8.68
CA ALA A 246 0.74 -4.95 9.76
C ALA A 246 0.73 -4.19 11.09
N TYR A 247 0.95 -2.87 11.06
CA TYR A 247 0.88 -2.03 12.25
C TYR A 247 -0.53 -2.01 12.86
N GLY A 248 -1.56 -1.83 12.03
CA GLY A 248 -2.95 -1.90 12.48
C GLY A 248 -3.31 -3.26 13.08
N ALA A 249 -2.83 -4.35 12.48
CA ALA A 249 -2.98 -5.69 13.03
C ALA A 249 -2.31 -5.83 14.40
N ALA A 250 -1.09 -5.31 14.56
CA ALA A 250 -0.36 -5.34 15.83
C ALA A 250 -1.09 -4.55 16.92
N LEU A 251 -1.70 -3.42 16.57
CA LEU A 251 -2.52 -2.64 17.50
C LEU A 251 -3.81 -3.38 17.87
N PHE A 252 -4.41 -4.16 16.97
CA PHE A 252 -5.54 -5.03 17.33
C PHE A 252 -5.11 -6.17 18.25
N ALA A 253 -3.92 -6.74 18.05
CA ALA A 253 -3.36 -7.74 18.95
C ALA A 253 -3.11 -7.16 20.35
N LEU A 254 -2.64 -5.91 20.45
CA LEU A 254 -2.41 -5.21 21.71
C LEU A 254 -3.71 -4.97 22.52
N ASP A 255 -4.82 -4.70 21.85
CA ASP A 255 -6.13 -4.51 22.50
C ASP A 255 -6.74 -5.81 23.07
N MET A 256 -6.15 -6.97 22.76
CA MET A 256 -6.65 -8.27 23.20
C MET A 256 -6.06 -8.71 24.55
N GLU A 257 -5.11 -7.96 25.10
CA GLU A 257 -4.61 -8.08 26.48
C GLU A 257 -5.57 -7.42 27.48
#